data_AF-A0A248VEW6-F1
#
_entry.id   AF-A0A248VEW6-F1
#
_cell.length_a   1.000
_cell.length_b   1.000
_cell.length_c   1.000
_cell.angle_alpha   90.00
_cell.angle_beta   90.00
_cell.angle_gamma   90.00
#
_symmetry.space_group_name_H-M   'P 1'
#
loop_
_entity.id
_entity.type
_entity.pdbx_description
1 polymer ?
#
loop_
_entity_poly.entity_id
_entity_poly.type
_entity_poly.pdbx_seq_one_letter_code
_entity_poly.pdbx_strand_id
1 'polypeptide(L)'
;MKVLWILDAFWSGLSLRSKTILCLGLVGLVLGMPTNELGWVWRWTRQIFQMQNCMDDFTNPVMSAVESGDQKALERAVGADKPQQLRTCGSNAIQHPEGTVSFLLDEYRRRPAEAEHR
;
A
#
# COMPACT_ATOMS: atom_id res chain seq x y z
N MET A 1 -14.08 -36.23 -6.50
CA MET A 1 -13.20 -37.35 -6.92
C MET A 1 -13.18 -37.58 -8.43
N LYS A 2 -14.30 -37.70 -9.16
CA LYS A 2 -14.32 -37.99 -10.62
C LYS A 2 -13.43 -37.08 -11.50
N VAL A 3 -13.34 -35.79 -11.18
CA VAL A 3 -12.54 -34.81 -11.95
C VAL A 3 -11.04 -35.08 -11.87
N LEU A 4 -10.53 -35.49 -10.71
CA LEU A 4 -9.11 -35.82 -10.51
C LEU A 4 -8.71 -37.06 -11.30
N TRP A 5 -9.59 -38.06 -11.39
CA TRP A 5 -9.35 -39.27 -12.17
C TRP A 5 -9.32 -39.00 -13.68
N ILE A 6 -10.16 -38.10 -14.17
CA ILE A 6 -10.17 -37.68 -15.58
C ILE A 6 -8.90 -36.89 -15.91
N LEU A 7 -8.45 -36.03 -15.00
CA LEU A 7 -7.20 -35.28 -15.15
C LEU A 7 -5.98 -36.20 -15.15
N ASP A 8 -5.97 -37.22 -14.29
CA ASP A 8 -4.87 -38.19 -14.21
C ASP A 8 -4.83 -39.12 -15.44
N ALA A 9 -5.99 -39.57 -15.93
CA ALA A 9 -6.10 -40.34 -17.17
C ALA A 9 -5.65 -39.51 -18.39
N PHE A 10 -6.01 -38.22 -18.42
CA PHE A 10 -5.59 -37.31 -19.48
C PHE A 10 -4.09 -37.01 -19.40
N TRP A 11 -3.56 -36.80 -18.20
CA TRP A 11 -2.14 -36.54 -17.98
C TRP A 11 -1.29 -37.77 -18.33
N SER A 12 -1.69 -38.96 -17.89
CA SER A 12 -0.98 -40.20 -18.21
C SER A 12 -0.95 -40.51 -19.72
N GLY A 13 -2.00 -40.15 -20.46
CA GLY A 13 -2.07 -40.28 -21.92
C GLY A 13 -1.25 -39.28 -22.74
N LEU A 14 -0.68 -38.24 -22.13
CA LEU A 14 0.15 -37.25 -22.84
C LEU A 14 1.58 -37.73 -23.06
N SER A 15 2.13 -37.41 -24.24
CA SER A 15 3.55 -37.61 -24.55
C SER A 15 4.45 -36.79 -23.61
N LEU A 16 5.68 -37.26 -23.38
CA LEU A 16 6.65 -36.56 -22.54
C LEU A 16 6.87 -35.11 -23.00
N ARG A 17 6.94 -34.88 -24.32
CA ARG A 17 7.10 -33.55 -24.92
C ARG A 17 5.92 -32.63 -24.61
N SER A 18 4.69 -33.14 -24.68
CA SER A 18 3.48 -32.37 -24.37
C SER A 18 3.39 -32.01 -22.90
N LYS A 19 3.80 -32.93 -21.99
CA LYS A 19 3.89 -32.67 -20.55
C LYS A 19 4.87 -31.54 -20.26
N THR A 20 6.06 -31.58 -20.87
CA THR A 20 7.08 -30.54 -20.69
C THR A 20 6.58 -29.18 -21.19
N ILE A 21 5.92 -29.12 -22.34
CA ILE A 21 5.35 -27.87 -22.88
C ILE A 21 4.26 -27.33 -21.95
N LEU A 22 3.38 -28.18 -21.42
CA LEU A 22 2.33 -27.77 -20.47
C LEU A 22 2.93 -27.26 -19.16
N CYS A 23 3.93 -27.94 -18.60
CA CYS A 23 4.62 -27.49 -17.40
C CYS A 23 5.33 -26.15 -17.62
N LEU A 24 6.07 -26.01 -18.71
CA LEU A 24 6.76 -24.75 -19.04
C LEU A 24 5.77 -23.61 -19.32
N GLY A 25 4.66 -23.91 -20.00
CA GLY A 25 3.57 -22.95 -20.24
C GLY A 25 2.90 -22.50 -18.94
N LEU A 26 2.66 -23.43 -18.00
CA LEU A 26 2.13 -23.10 -16.68
C LEU A 26 3.11 -22.27 -15.85
N VAL A 27 4.40 -22.62 -15.85
CA VAL A 27 5.43 -21.83 -15.17
C VAL A 27 5.53 -20.43 -15.80
N GLY A 28 5.53 -20.33 -17.14
CA GLY A 28 5.52 -19.06 -17.84
C GLY A 28 4.25 -18.24 -17.58
N LEU A 29 3.11 -18.89 -17.37
CA LEU A 29 1.84 -18.25 -17.02
C LEU A 29 1.80 -17.79 -15.56
N VAL A 30 2.43 -18.52 -14.64
CA VAL A 30 2.57 -18.11 -13.22
C VAL A 30 3.62 -17.01 -13.05
N LEU A 31 4.74 -17.08 -13.77
CA LEU A 31 5.75 -16.02 -13.78
C LEU A 31 5.30 -14.79 -14.60
N GLY A 32 4.42 -15.00 -15.58
CA GLY A 32 3.73 -13.94 -16.35
C GLY A 32 2.42 -13.47 -15.71
N MET A 33 1.94 -14.15 -14.65
CA MET A 33 0.80 -13.70 -13.84
C MET A 33 1.24 -12.42 -13.13
N PRO A 34 0.41 -11.39 -13.16
CA PRO A 34 0.94 -10.12 -13.57
C PRO A 34 1.45 -9.36 -12.36
N THR A 35 2.65 -8.80 -12.52
CA THR A 35 3.11 -7.56 -11.88
C THR A 35 2.04 -6.47 -11.77
N ASN A 36 0.96 -6.56 -12.56
CA ASN A 36 -0.22 -5.71 -12.49
C ASN A 36 -1.03 -5.90 -11.19
N GLU A 37 -1.24 -7.12 -10.67
CA GLU A 37 -1.93 -7.32 -9.38
C GLU A 37 -1.07 -6.80 -8.22
N LEU A 38 0.22 -7.11 -8.23
CA LEU A 38 1.19 -6.55 -7.27
C LEU A 38 1.29 -5.03 -7.38
N GLY A 39 1.23 -4.48 -8.59
CA GLY A 39 1.23 -3.05 -8.84
C GLY A 39 -0.06 -2.36 -8.36
N TRP A 40 -1.20 -3.03 -8.48
CA TRP A 40 -2.49 -2.60 -7.93
C TRP A 40 -2.47 -2.61 -6.41
N VAL A 41 -2.03 -3.71 -5.80
CA VAL A 41 -1.86 -3.81 -4.35
C VAL A 41 -0.92 -2.71 -3.86
N TRP A 42 0.25 -2.55 -4.51
CA TRP A 42 1.20 -1.50 -4.16
C TRP A 42 0.60 -0.10 -4.25
N ARG A 43 -0.15 0.19 -5.32
CA ARG A 43 -0.84 1.48 -5.49
C ARG A 43 -1.83 1.74 -4.36
N TRP A 44 -2.65 0.75 -4.00
CA TRP A 44 -3.61 0.86 -2.90
C TRP A 44 -2.92 1.06 -1.55
N THR A 45 -1.92 0.22 -1.25
CA THR A 45 -1.12 0.34 -0.03
C THR A 45 -0.52 1.73 0.09
N ARG A 46 0.08 2.26 -0.99
CA ARG A 46 0.63 3.61 -1.00
C ARG A 46 -0.43 4.69 -0.78
N GLN A 47 -1.59 4.60 -1.43
CA GLN A 47 -2.68 5.56 -1.21
C GLN A 47 -3.18 5.54 0.23
N ILE A 48 -3.28 4.35 0.83
CA ILE A 48 -3.67 4.18 2.24
C ILE A 48 -2.64 4.85 3.15
N PHE A 49 -1.35 4.59 2.96
CA PHE A 49 -0.30 5.21 3.78
C PHE A 49 -0.24 6.72 3.61
N GLN A 50 -0.40 7.25 2.39
CA GLN A 50 -0.47 8.69 2.18
C GLN A 50 -1.69 9.32 2.84
N MET A 51 -2.84 8.63 2.84
CA MET A 51 -4.03 9.08 3.57
C MET A 51 -3.84 9.04 5.09
N GLN A 52 -3.21 7.98 5.60
CA GLN A 52 -2.84 7.87 7.03
C GLN A 52 -1.90 9.00 7.43
N ASN A 53 -0.87 9.27 6.63
CA ASN A 53 0.06 10.38 6.85
C ASN A 53 -0.67 11.74 6.93
N CYS A 54 -1.67 11.98 6.08
CA CYS A 54 -2.50 13.19 6.17
C CYS A 54 -3.26 13.29 7.50
N MET A 55 -3.75 12.16 8.01
CA MET A 55 -4.46 12.11 9.29
C MET A 55 -3.49 12.30 10.46
N ASP A 56 -2.33 11.63 10.45
CA ASP A 56 -1.32 11.72 11.49
C ASP A 56 -0.72 13.13 11.60
N ASP A 57 -0.46 13.78 10.46
CA ASP A 57 0.02 15.17 10.42
C ASP A 57 -1.02 16.16 11.00
N PHE A 58 -2.30 15.78 11.03
CA PHE A 58 -3.36 16.56 11.67
C PHE A 58 -3.53 16.19 13.15
N THR A 59 -3.51 14.90 13.49
CA THR A 59 -3.81 14.44 14.86
C THR A 59 -2.62 14.61 15.80
N ASN A 60 -1.39 14.38 15.35
CA ASN A 60 -0.21 14.44 16.22
C ASN A 60 0.02 15.83 16.85
N PRO A 61 -0.10 16.95 16.12
CA PRO A 61 0.00 18.28 16.72
C PRO A 61 -1.12 18.57 17.72
N VAL A 62 -2.34 18.08 17.46
CA VAL A 62 -3.47 18.25 18.37
C VAL A 62 -3.24 17.45 19.65
N MET A 63 -2.87 16.18 19.54
CA MET A 63 -2.57 15.31 20.68
C MET A 63 -1.39 15.84 21.50
N SER A 64 -0.31 16.26 20.84
CA SER A 64 0.85 16.86 21.50
C SER A 64 0.52 18.17 22.22
N ALA A 65 -0.33 19.03 21.63
CA ALA A 65 -0.80 20.25 22.28
C ALA A 65 -1.70 19.96 23.51
N VAL A 66 -2.54 18.93 23.42
CA VAL A 66 -3.38 18.47 24.55
C VAL A 66 -2.51 17.90 25.68
N GLU A 67 -1.54 17.05 25.36
CA GLU A 67 -0.63 16.45 26.34
C GLU A 67 0.26 17.47 27.03
N SER A 68 0.74 18.47 26.29
CA SER A 68 1.57 19.55 26.83
C SER A 68 0.78 20.65 27.57
N GLY A 69 -0.55 20.66 27.45
CA GLY A 69 -1.42 21.68 28.04
C GLY A 69 -1.23 23.09 27.45
N ASP A 70 -0.57 23.23 26.30
CA ASP A 70 -0.36 24.52 25.65
C ASP A 70 -1.62 24.92 24.84
N GLN A 71 -2.48 25.74 25.47
CA GLN A 71 -3.67 26.30 24.82
C GLN A 71 -3.36 27.05 23.52
N LYS A 72 -2.22 27.73 23.41
CA LYS A 72 -1.85 28.45 22.18
C LYS A 72 -1.41 27.50 21.08
N ALA A 73 -0.79 26.38 21.43
CA ALA A 73 -0.49 25.32 20.46
C ALA A 73 -1.78 24.63 20.00
N LEU A 74 -2.74 24.43 20.91
CA LEU A 74 -4.04 23.85 20.59
C LEU A 74 -4.85 24.74 19.63
N GLU A 75 -4.94 26.04 19.90
CA GLU A 75 -5.61 27.00 19.00
C GLU A 75 -4.97 27.03 17.59
N ARG A 76 -3.64 26.89 17.51
CA ARG A 76 -2.92 26.78 16.23
C ARG A 76 -3.16 25.43 15.53
N ALA A 77 -3.23 24.34 16.30
CA ALA A 77 -3.46 22.99 15.77
C ALA A 77 -4.89 22.78 15.26
N VAL A 78 -5.88 23.46 15.87
CA VAL A 78 -7.32 23.35 15.54
C VAL A 78 -7.81 24.55 14.70
N GLY A 79 -6.90 25.37 14.16
CA GLY A 79 -7.25 26.57 13.39
C GLY A 79 -8.22 26.33 12.23
N ALA A 80 -8.99 27.36 11.85
CA ALA A 80 -10.11 27.26 10.90
C ALA A 80 -9.76 26.69 9.52
N ASP A 81 -8.51 26.83 9.08
CA ASP A 81 -8.05 26.33 7.77
C ASP A 81 -7.67 24.84 7.79
N LYS A 82 -7.49 24.25 8.97
CA LYS A 82 -6.99 22.87 9.14
C LYS A 82 -7.95 21.80 8.58
N PRO A 83 -9.29 21.90 8.74
CA PRO A 83 -10.23 20.99 8.08
C PRO A 83 -10.12 21.05 6.55
N GLN A 84 -9.85 22.22 5.98
CA GLN A 84 -9.71 22.39 4.53
C GLN A 84 -8.35 21.89 4.02
N GLN A 85 -7.29 22.05 4.81
CA GLN A 85 -5.99 21.43 4.55
C GLN A 85 -6.09 19.90 4.57
N LEU A 86 -6.80 19.32 5.55
CA LEU A 86 -7.01 17.88 5.65
C LEU A 86 -7.78 17.33 4.43
N ARG A 87 -8.87 18.01 4.04
CA ARG A 87 -9.64 17.63 2.84
C ARG A 87 -8.78 17.68 1.57
N THR A 88 -7.98 18.73 1.42
CA THR A 88 -7.05 18.88 0.28
C THR A 88 -5.97 17.80 0.28
N CYS A 89 -5.40 17.48 1.45
CA CYS A 89 -4.41 16.42 1.60
C CYS A 89 -5.01 15.06 1.21
N GLY A 90 -6.19 14.72 1.74
CA GLY A 90 -6.87 13.47 1.42
C GLY A 90 -7.29 13.35 -0.05
N SER A 91 -7.79 14.45 -0.66
CA SER A 91 -8.11 14.43 -2.09
C SER A 91 -6.87 14.25 -2.95
N ASN A 92 -5.75 14.90 -2.60
CA ASN A 92 -4.50 14.76 -3.32
C ASN A 92 -3.90 13.35 -3.17
N ALA A 93 -3.95 12.75 -1.98
CA ALA A 93 -3.49 11.37 -1.77
C ALA A 93 -4.25 10.34 -2.62
N ILE A 94 -5.54 10.59 -2.91
CA ILE A 94 -6.36 9.71 -3.77
C ILE A 94 -6.14 10.01 -5.26
N GLN A 95 -6.27 11.28 -5.66
CA GLN A 95 -6.32 11.69 -7.07
C GLN A 95 -4.94 11.85 -7.69
N HIS A 96 -3.96 12.28 -6.89
CA HIS A 96 -2.60 12.57 -7.29
C HIS A 96 -1.60 11.95 -6.29
N PRO A 97 -1.62 10.62 -6.09
CA PRO A 97 -0.72 9.98 -5.16
C PRO A 97 0.72 10.24 -5.57
N GLU A 98 1.58 10.53 -4.61
CA GLU A 98 2.95 10.86 -4.91
C GLU A 98 3.68 9.73 -5.65
N GLY A 99 4.78 10.08 -6.32
CA GLY A 99 5.66 9.09 -6.95
C GLY A 99 6.18 8.08 -5.94
N THR A 100 6.47 6.85 -6.38
CA THR A 100 7.00 5.79 -5.50
C THR A 100 8.27 6.21 -4.77
N VAL A 101 9.16 6.94 -5.44
CA VAL A 101 10.42 7.41 -4.85
C VAL A 101 10.20 8.50 -3.80
N SER A 102 9.36 9.49 -4.07
CA SER A 102 9.07 10.57 -3.10
C SER A 102 8.37 10.01 -1.87
N PHE A 103 7.40 9.11 -2.08
CA PHE A 103 6.73 8.41 -0.98
C PHE A 103 7.72 7.65 -0.09
N LEU A 104 8.61 6.85 -0.68
CA LEU A 104 9.60 6.09 0.08
C LEU A 104 10.60 7.01 0.82
N LEU A 105 10.96 8.13 0.22
CA LEU A 105 11.84 9.12 0.83
C LEU A 105 11.18 9.78 2.05
N ASP A 106 9.91 10.15 1.93
CA ASP A 106 9.16 10.77 3.02
C ASP A 106 8.83 9.77 4.13
N GLU A 107 8.48 8.53 3.77
CA GLU A 107 8.35 7.43 4.73
C GLU A 107 9.67 7.18 5.48
N TYR A 108 10.80 7.18 4.76
CA TYR A 108 12.12 7.05 5.37
C TYR A 108 12.46 8.22 6.30
N ARG A 109 12.06 9.45 5.97
CA ARG A 109 12.27 10.64 6.81
C ARG A 109 11.40 10.65 8.07
N ARG A 110 10.22 10.03 8.03
CA ARG A 110 9.31 9.92 9.19
C ARG A 110 9.81 8.89 10.22
N ARG A 111 10.38 7.76 9.78
CA ARG A 111 10.88 6.69 10.66
C ARG A 111 11.99 7.06 11.68
N PRO A 112 12.98 7.93 11.40
CA PRO A 112 13.96 8.32 12.41
C PRO A 112 13.34 9.08 13.58
N ALA A 113 12.16 9.72 13.41
CA ALA A 113 11.46 10.37 14.51
C ALA A 113 10.81 9.39 15.51
N GLU A 114 10.54 8.15 15.10
CA GLU A 114 9.96 7.11 15.98
C GLU A 114 11.01 6.17 16.59
N ALA A 115 12.17 6.03 15.93
CA ALA A 115 13.24 5.14 16.39
C ALA A 115 14.14 5.76 17.48
N GLU A 116 14.12 7.08 17.66
CA GLU A 116 14.92 7.77 18.68
C GLU A 116 14.22 7.86 20.05
N HIS A 117 12.97 7.38 20.14
CA HIS A 117 12.17 7.35 21.37
C HIS A 117 11.87 5.92 21.90
N ARG A 118 12.60 4.89 21.44
CA ARG A 118 12.60 3.54 22.05
C ARG A 118 13.90 3.22 22.75
#